data_AF-A0A3D3T7L0-F1
#
_entry.id   AF-A0A3D3T7L0-F1
#
_cell.length_a   1.000
_cell.length_b   1.000
_cell.length_c   1.000
_cell.angle_alpha   90.00
_cell.angle_beta   90.00
_cell.angle_gamma   90.00
#
_symmetry.space_group_name_H-M   'P 1'
#
loop_
_entity.id
_entity.type
_entity.pdbx_description
1 polymer ?
#
loop_
_entity_poly.entity_id
_entity_poly.type
_entity_poly.pdbx_seq_one_letter_code
_entity_poly.pdbx_strand_id
1 'polypeptide(L)'
;MTAIRFRSITVALAALVSLNLPAPTHAAPGNSADPIVQLGPRPYFLVNDMDSSPLKSELLACMKTPHFRQTDFSIGHRGAPMQFPEHTRESYEAAARMGAGILECDVTFTRDKALVCRHSQCD
;
A
#
# COMPACT_ATOMS: atom_id res chain seq x y z
N MET A 1 -65.29 -29.26 30.63
CA MET A 1 -64.55 -30.38 30.02
C MET A 1 -63.72 -29.87 28.86
N THR A 2 -62.45 -29.54 29.08
CA THR A 2 -61.43 -29.57 28.03
C THR A 2 -60.05 -29.70 28.68
N ALA A 3 -59.35 -30.77 28.32
CA ALA A 3 -58.18 -31.29 29.02
C ALA A 3 -56.90 -30.52 28.70
N ILE A 4 -56.05 -30.35 29.72
CA ILE A 4 -54.67 -29.88 29.61
C ILE A 4 -53.85 -30.98 28.92
N ARG A 5 -53.33 -30.72 27.71
CA ARG A 5 -52.38 -31.61 27.03
C ARG A 5 -50.95 -31.25 27.42
N PHE A 6 -50.31 -32.14 28.17
CA PHE A 6 -48.85 -32.16 28.36
C PHE A 6 -48.19 -32.51 27.02
N ARG A 7 -47.34 -31.61 26.48
CA ARG A 7 -46.44 -31.92 25.38
C ARG A 7 -45.09 -32.35 25.97
N SER A 8 -44.67 -33.55 25.60
CA SER A 8 -43.39 -34.17 25.95
C SER A 8 -42.21 -33.24 25.63
N ILE A 9 -41.33 -33.06 26.61
CA ILE A 9 -40.04 -32.38 26.45
C ILE A 9 -39.09 -33.39 25.78
N THR A 10 -38.93 -33.28 24.47
CA THR A 10 -37.85 -33.94 23.76
C THR A 10 -36.56 -33.15 24.00
N VAL A 11 -35.65 -33.71 24.80
CA VAL A 11 -34.30 -33.18 24.97
C VAL A 11 -33.57 -33.36 23.63
N ALA A 12 -33.42 -32.27 22.88
CA ALA A 12 -32.59 -32.26 21.68
C ALA A 12 -31.11 -32.26 22.12
N LEU A 13 -30.46 -33.41 21.96
CA LEU A 13 -29.02 -33.57 22.13
C LEU A 13 -28.32 -32.75 21.04
N ALA A 14 -27.84 -31.56 21.37
CA ALA A 14 -27.06 -30.73 20.46
C ALA A 14 -25.70 -31.40 20.22
N ALA A 15 -25.56 -32.08 19.08
CA ALA A 15 -24.26 -32.51 18.59
C ALA A 15 -23.44 -31.26 18.23
N LEU A 16 -22.43 -30.96 19.04
CA LEU A 16 -21.37 -30.00 18.72
C LEU A 16 -20.56 -30.55 17.55
N VAL A 17 -21.02 -30.28 16.32
CA VAL A 17 -20.19 -30.45 15.12
C VAL A 17 -19.23 -29.27 15.11
N SER A 18 -17.97 -29.53 15.45
CA SER A 18 -16.88 -28.59 15.24
C SER A 18 -16.75 -28.32 13.74
N LEU A 19 -17.38 -27.26 13.25
CA LEU A 19 -17.13 -26.74 11.92
C LEU A 19 -15.69 -26.20 11.88
N ASN A 20 -14.76 -27.03 11.40
CA ASN A 20 -13.46 -26.58 10.94
C ASN A 20 -13.66 -25.72 9.69
N LEU A 21 -13.99 -24.43 9.88
CA LEU A 21 -13.87 -23.46 8.79
C LEU A 21 -12.37 -23.30 8.47
N PRO A 22 -11.93 -23.54 7.22
CA PRO A 22 -10.59 -23.13 6.82
C PRO A 22 -10.49 -21.62 6.99
N ALA A 23 -9.45 -21.18 7.70
CA ALA A 23 -9.13 -19.76 7.80
C ALA A 23 -9.00 -19.15 6.40
N PRO A 24 -9.34 -17.86 6.20
CA PRO A 24 -9.07 -17.19 4.93
C PRO A 24 -7.57 -17.25 4.68
N THR A 25 -7.16 -18.10 3.76
CA THR A 25 -5.80 -18.11 3.24
C THR A 25 -5.58 -16.76 2.59
N HIS A 26 -4.79 -15.89 3.22
CA HIS A 26 -4.20 -14.75 2.53
C HIS A 26 -3.50 -15.33 1.29
N ALA A 27 -4.02 -15.01 0.12
CA ALA A 27 -3.36 -15.37 -1.13
C ALA A 27 -1.94 -14.83 -1.06
N ALA A 28 -0.96 -15.72 -1.11
CA ALA A 28 0.42 -15.32 -1.31
C ALA A 28 0.46 -14.40 -2.55
N PRO A 29 1.19 -13.27 -2.51
CA PRO A 29 1.27 -12.39 -3.66
C PRO A 29 1.76 -13.24 -4.84
N GLY A 30 0.89 -13.39 -5.83
CA GLY A 30 1.19 -14.11 -7.05
C GLY A 30 2.44 -13.51 -7.68
N ASN A 31 3.23 -14.39 -8.30
CA ASN A 31 4.48 -14.14 -9.01
C ASN A 31 4.27 -13.09 -10.14
N SER A 32 4.06 -11.85 -9.75
CA SER A 32 4.05 -10.68 -10.62
C SER A 32 5.51 -10.42 -10.91
N ALA A 33 5.91 -10.47 -12.19
CA ALA A 33 7.24 -10.01 -12.56
C ALA A 33 7.49 -8.66 -11.87
N ASP A 34 8.59 -8.55 -11.11
CA ASP A 34 8.90 -7.34 -10.34
C ASP A 34 8.69 -6.12 -11.25
N PRO A 35 7.90 -5.11 -10.84
CA PRO A 35 7.68 -3.93 -11.65
C PRO A 35 9.03 -3.34 -12.06
N ILE A 36 9.20 -3.04 -13.34
CA ILE A 36 10.42 -2.36 -13.81
C ILE A 36 10.44 -0.99 -13.15
N VAL A 37 11.29 -0.82 -12.14
CA VAL A 37 11.45 0.45 -11.42
C VAL A 37 12.21 1.45 -12.28
N GLN A 38 11.60 2.60 -12.52
CA GLN A 38 12.20 3.72 -13.24
C GLN A 38 12.22 4.95 -12.34
N LEU A 39 13.40 5.35 -11.87
CA LEU A 39 13.60 6.49 -10.96
C LEU A 39 13.40 7.86 -11.63
N GLY A 40 13.37 7.91 -12.96
CA GLY A 40 13.30 9.16 -13.71
C GLY A 40 14.62 9.95 -13.71
N PRO A 41 14.63 11.18 -14.25
CA PRO A 41 15.88 11.90 -14.53
C PRO A 41 16.50 12.59 -13.30
N ARG A 42 15.68 12.94 -12.30
CA ARG A 42 16.12 13.81 -11.18
C ARG A 42 17.26 13.21 -10.34
N PRO A 43 17.25 11.92 -9.95
CA PRO A 43 18.37 11.35 -9.20
C PRO A 43 19.71 11.44 -9.95
N TYR A 44 19.72 11.16 -11.26
CA TYR A 44 20.91 11.29 -12.10
C TYR A 44 21.43 12.73 -12.15
N PHE A 45 20.52 13.70 -12.32
CA PHE A 45 20.86 15.12 -12.31
C PHE A 45 21.55 15.53 -10.99
N LEU A 46 20.95 15.16 -9.85
CA LEU A 46 21.48 15.51 -8.53
C LEU A 46 22.86 14.91 -8.27
N VAL A 47 23.08 13.64 -8.61
CA VAL A 47 24.38 12.99 -8.41
C VAL A 47 25.46 13.57 -9.33
N ASN A 48 25.11 13.93 -10.56
CA ASN A 48 26.04 14.57 -11.48
C ASN A 48 26.49 15.95 -11.01
N ASP A 49 25.62 16.69 -10.32
CA ASP A 49 25.85 18.04 -9.78
C ASP A 49 26.64 18.05 -8.44
N MET A 50 26.89 16.89 -7.83
CA MET A 50 27.69 16.80 -6.60
C MET A 50 29.17 17.12 -6.85
N ASP A 51 29.88 17.60 -5.81
CA ASP A 51 31.34 17.68 -5.83
C ASP A 51 32.00 16.30 -5.92
N SER A 52 33.24 16.27 -6.42
CA SER A 52 34.04 15.04 -6.50
C SER A 52 34.28 14.46 -5.12
N SER A 53 33.73 13.27 -4.87
CA SER A 53 33.77 12.60 -3.56
C SER A 53 33.66 11.09 -3.71
N PRO A 54 34.04 10.31 -2.68
CA PRO A 54 33.76 8.87 -2.63
C PRO A 54 32.27 8.55 -2.82
N LEU A 55 31.39 9.32 -2.16
CA LEU A 55 29.93 9.13 -2.27
C LEU A 55 29.40 9.34 -3.68
N LYS A 56 29.86 10.39 -4.39
CA LYS A 56 29.49 10.60 -5.81
C LYS A 56 29.89 9.39 -6.66
N SER A 57 31.09 8.85 -6.44
CA SER A 57 31.60 7.69 -7.18
C SER A 57 30.75 6.44 -6.93
N GLU A 58 30.36 6.22 -5.67
CA GLU A 58 29.49 5.11 -5.26
C GLU A 58 28.09 5.22 -5.87
N LEU A 59 27.44 6.38 -5.76
CA LEU A 59 26.11 6.61 -6.33
C LEU A 59 26.09 6.46 -7.87
N LEU A 60 27.13 6.95 -8.55
CA LEU A 60 27.30 6.74 -10.00
C LEU A 60 27.51 5.26 -10.35
N ALA A 61 28.14 4.46 -9.48
CA ALA A 61 28.28 3.02 -9.69
C ALA A 61 26.93 2.30 -9.60
N CYS A 62 26.09 2.67 -8.62
CA CYS A 62 24.71 2.17 -8.52
C CYS A 62 23.89 2.46 -9.78
N MET A 63 24.09 3.65 -10.38
CA MET A 63 23.39 4.06 -11.61
C MET A 63 23.77 3.25 -12.86
N LYS A 64 25.00 2.70 -12.91
CA LYS A 64 25.46 1.87 -14.04
C LYS A 64 24.91 0.44 -14.01
N THR A 65 24.45 -0.01 -12.85
CA THR A 65 23.94 -1.37 -12.62
C THR A 65 22.57 -1.30 -11.95
N PRO A 66 21.54 -0.76 -12.63
CA PRO A 66 20.26 -0.49 -11.99
C PRO A 66 19.52 -1.80 -11.67
N HIS A 67 19.68 -2.26 -10.43
CA HIS A 67 18.85 -3.30 -9.81
C HIS A 67 17.86 -2.65 -8.84
N PHE A 68 17.20 -1.58 -9.30
CA PHE A 68 16.17 -0.94 -8.51
C PHE A 68 14.96 -1.86 -8.44
N ARG A 69 14.43 -2.00 -7.23
CA ARG A 69 13.24 -2.80 -6.94
C ARG A 69 12.37 -2.01 -5.97
N GLN A 70 11.08 -2.34 -5.97
CA GLN A 70 10.19 -1.80 -4.97
C GLN A 70 10.62 -2.27 -3.57
N THR A 71 10.61 -1.36 -2.60
CA THR A 71 10.93 -1.70 -1.20
C THR A 71 10.02 -0.96 -0.25
N ASP A 72 9.62 -1.59 0.85
CA ASP A 72 8.81 -0.95 1.91
C ASP A 72 9.60 0.10 2.69
N PHE A 73 10.91 0.16 2.50
CA PHE A 73 11.75 1.24 3.02
C PHE A 73 11.57 2.56 2.26
N SER A 74 11.08 2.52 1.02
CA SER A 74 10.83 3.72 0.21
C SER A 74 9.38 4.18 0.33
N ILE A 75 9.20 5.42 0.79
CA ILE A 75 7.89 6.04 1.01
C ILE A 75 7.69 7.18 0.01
N GLY A 76 6.68 7.07 -0.84
CA GLY A 76 6.22 8.15 -1.72
C GLY A 76 5.37 9.14 -0.93
N HIS A 77 6.01 10.09 -0.25
CA HIS A 77 5.35 11.19 0.47
C HIS A 77 4.47 11.99 -0.49
N ARG A 78 3.15 11.89 -0.34
CA ARG A 78 2.14 12.44 -1.25
C ARG A 78 2.27 12.00 -2.71
N GLY A 79 2.86 10.83 -2.93
CA GLY A 79 3.23 10.30 -4.25
C GLY A 79 4.61 10.77 -4.73
N ALA A 80 4.68 11.32 -5.95
CA ALA A 80 5.86 11.89 -6.60
C ALA A 80 5.71 13.41 -6.81
N PRO A 81 5.59 14.21 -5.74
CA PRO A 81 5.17 15.61 -5.78
C PRO A 81 6.14 16.56 -6.51
N MET A 82 7.38 16.12 -6.74
CA MET A 82 8.37 16.89 -7.49
C MET A 82 8.11 16.89 -9.01
N GLN A 83 7.24 16.02 -9.50
CA GLN A 83 6.96 15.87 -10.94
C GLN A 83 5.47 15.90 -11.27
N PHE A 84 4.61 15.53 -10.31
CA PHE A 84 3.15 15.50 -10.44
C PHE A 84 2.53 16.25 -9.27
N PRO A 85 1.31 16.81 -9.40
CA PRO A 85 0.64 17.46 -8.28
C PRO A 85 0.44 16.47 -7.12
N GLU A 86 0.75 16.90 -5.89
CA GLU A 86 0.62 16.06 -4.70
C GLU A 86 -0.80 15.51 -4.50
N HIS A 87 -0.91 14.34 -3.88
CA HIS A 87 -2.19 13.64 -3.62
C HIS A 87 -3.08 13.39 -4.84
N THR A 88 -2.52 13.38 -6.05
CA THR A 88 -3.23 12.93 -7.25
C THR A 88 -2.96 11.46 -7.55
N ARG A 89 -3.86 10.85 -8.31
CA ARG A 89 -3.69 9.48 -8.80
C ARG A 89 -2.38 9.35 -9.60
N GLU A 90 -2.09 10.31 -10.45
CA GLU A 90 -0.91 10.34 -11.32
C GLU A 90 0.38 10.36 -10.48
N SER A 91 0.38 11.16 -9.40
CA SER A 91 1.49 11.23 -8.44
C SER A 91 1.73 9.88 -7.75
N TYR A 92 0.67 9.21 -7.31
CA TYR A 92 0.77 7.89 -6.67
C TYR A 92 1.26 6.81 -7.62
N GLU A 93 0.71 6.75 -8.84
CA GLU A 93 1.15 5.80 -9.84
C GLU A 93 2.60 6.03 -10.25
N ALA A 94 3.03 7.29 -10.35
CA ALA A 94 4.42 7.63 -10.62
C ALA A 94 5.35 7.15 -9.50
N ALA A 95 5.00 7.39 -8.23
CA ALA A 95 5.79 6.93 -7.09
C ALA A 95 5.93 5.40 -7.03
N ALA A 96 4.84 4.66 -7.27
CA ALA A 96 4.89 3.20 -7.35
C ALA A 96 5.81 2.71 -8.47
N ARG A 97 5.73 3.32 -9.67
CA ARG A 97 6.66 3.04 -10.79
C ARG A 97 8.11 3.43 -10.49
N MET A 98 8.33 4.40 -9.62
CA MET A 98 9.64 4.82 -9.13
C MET A 98 10.17 3.94 -7.98
N GLY A 99 9.44 2.90 -7.58
CA GLY A 99 9.91 1.91 -6.60
C GLY A 99 9.55 2.20 -5.14
N ALA A 100 8.66 3.17 -4.89
CA ALA A 100 8.08 3.35 -3.55
C ALA A 100 7.24 2.11 -3.18
N GLY A 101 7.58 1.45 -2.08
CA GLY A 101 6.79 0.34 -1.54
C GLY A 101 5.59 0.81 -0.73
N ILE A 102 5.69 2.01 -0.17
CA ILE A 102 4.62 2.65 0.60
C ILE A 102 4.24 3.97 -0.09
N LEU A 103 2.95 4.20 -0.25
CA LEU A 103 2.40 5.48 -0.69
C LEU A 103 1.74 6.15 0.51
N GLU A 104 2.16 7.36 0.81
CA GLU A 104 1.65 8.13 1.94
C GLU A 104 0.54 9.09 1.46
N CYS A 105 -0.49 9.24 2.29
CA CYS A 105 -1.63 10.11 2.04
C CYS A 105 -2.00 10.84 3.33
N ASP A 106 -1.94 12.18 3.28
CA ASP A 106 -2.52 13.07 4.27
C ASP A 106 -4.05 12.98 4.16
N VAL A 107 -4.70 12.35 5.14
CA VAL A 107 -6.16 12.13 5.11
C VAL A 107 -6.89 13.26 5.82
N THR A 108 -7.94 13.80 5.20
CA THR A 108 -8.88 14.77 5.80
C THR A 108 -10.34 14.40 5.50
N PHE A 109 -11.27 15.09 6.18
CA PHE A 109 -12.71 14.88 6.03
C PHE A 109 -13.35 15.90 5.09
N THR A 110 -14.27 15.43 4.26
CA THR A 110 -15.25 16.29 3.58
C THR A 110 -16.36 16.71 4.55
N ARG A 111 -17.21 17.68 4.15
CA ARG A 111 -18.38 18.13 4.94
C ARG A 111 -19.35 16.98 5.27
N ASP A 112 -19.50 16.05 4.34
CA ASP A 112 -20.33 14.84 4.47
C ASP A 112 -19.57 13.64 5.05
N LYS A 113 -18.39 13.86 5.63
CA LYS A 113 -17.57 12.89 6.38
C LYS A 113 -16.93 11.77 5.53
N ALA A 114 -16.71 12.00 4.25
CA ALA A 114 -15.86 11.14 3.43
C ALA A 114 -14.37 11.43 3.69
N LEU A 115 -13.51 10.41 3.55
CA LEU A 115 -12.06 10.56 3.64
C LEU A 115 -11.49 10.90 2.26
N VAL A 116 -10.62 11.92 2.21
CA VAL A 116 -9.92 12.33 0.99
C VAL A 116 -8.44 12.56 1.28
N CYS A 117 -7.58 12.27 0.30
CA CYS A 117 -6.16 12.61 0.35
C CYS A 117 -5.98 14.08 -0.02
N ARG A 118 -5.56 14.90 0.95
CA ARG A 118 -5.25 16.33 0.79
C ARG A 118 -4.47 16.81 2.00
N HIS A 119 -3.40 17.56 1.74
CA HIS A 119 -2.55 18.08 2.80
C HIS A 119 -3.15 19.30 3.53
N SER A 120 -3.61 20.31 2.78
CA SER A 120 -4.16 21.53 3.38
C SER A 120 -5.63 21.36 3.75
N GLN A 121 -6.03 21.97 4.87
CA GLN A 121 -7.44 22.07 5.28
C GLN A 121 -8.12 23.33 4.75
N CYS A 122 -7.36 24.37 4.40
CA CYS A 122 -7.84 25.73 4.16
C CYS A 122 -7.14 26.43 2.97
N ASP A 123 -6.92 25.73 1.87
CA ASP A 123 -6.54 26.35 0.58
C ASP A 123 -7.68 27.17 -0.05
#